data_AF-A0A917MD31-F1
#
_entry.id   AF-A0A917MD31-F1
#
_cell.length_a   1.000
_cell.length_b   1.000
_cell.length_c   1.000
_cell.angle_alpha   90.00
_cell.angle_beta   90.00
_cell.angle_gamma   90.00
#
_symmetry.space_group_name_H-M   'P 1'
#
loop_
_entity.id
_entity.type
_entity.pdbx_description
1 polymer ?
#
loop_
_entity_poly.entity_id
_entity_poly.type
_entity_poly.pdbx_seq_one_letter_code
_entity_poly.pdbx_strand_id
1 'polypeptide(L)' 'MLAPFDIEIFDYTYSVFPEEEGVYTIYKEGIEYLQIQRDTESQWLKLDPESGIPLFGLDEEVNAIGQAIVAREKNSR' A
#
# COMPACT_ATOMS: atom_id res chain seq x y z
N MET A 1 -11.10 -9.57 -5.21
CA MET A 1 -10.62 -8.22 -4.86
C MET A 1 -11.07 -7.93 -3.45
N LEU A 2 -10.18 -7.34 -2.65
CA LEU A 2 -10.53 -6.85 -1.32
C LEU A 2 -11.38 -5.59 -1.48
N ALA A 3 -12.35 -5.37 -0.59
CA ALA A 3 -12.98 -4.06 -0.46
C ALA A 3 -11.97 -3.07 0.15
N PRO A 4 -12.11 -1.74 -0.07
CA PRO A 4 -11.29 -0.75 0.62
C PRO A 4 -11.34 -0.93 2.13
N PHE A 5 -10.22 -0.67 2.80
CA PHE A 5 -10.10 -0.85 4.25
C PHE A 5 -9.08 0.13 4.84
N ASP A 6 -9.22 0.38 6.13
CA ASP A 6 -8.28 1.21 6.88
C ASP A 6 -7.27 0.35 7.65
N ILE A 7 -6.06 0.91 7.80
CA ILE A 7 -4.98 0.40 8.65
C ILE A 7 -4.39 1.55 9.46
N GLU A 8 -3.94 1.26 10.68
CA GLU A 8 -3.31 2.23 11.57
C GLU A 8 -1.84 1.88 11.73
N ILE A 9 -0.94 2.79 11.34
CA ILE A 9 0.51 2.60 11.39
C ILE A 9 1.17 3.91 11.80
N PHE A 10 2.12 3.87 12.74
CA PHE A 10 2.88 5.06 13.20
C PHE A 10 1.98 6.24 13.62
N ASP A 11 0.87 5.96 14.30
CA ASP A 11 -0.15 6.95 14.72
C ASP A 11 -0.88 7.67 13.57
N TYR A 12 -0.78 7.16 12.33
CA TYR A 12 -1.58 7.62 11.19
C TYR A 12 -2.57 6.56 10.75
N THR A 13 -3.73 7.01 10.27
CA THR A 13 -4.73 6.20 9.58
C THR A 13 -4.45 6.24 8.09
N TYR A 14 -4.31 5.06 7.48
CA TYR A 14 -4.22 4.91 6.04
C TYR A 14 -5.45 4.20 5.51
N SER A 15 -6.11 4.80 4.54
CA SER A 15 -7.15 4.14 3.77
C SER A 15 -6.52 3.50 2.53
N VAL A 16 -6.67 2.19 2.42
CA VAL A 16 -6.11 1.37 1.35
C VAL A 16 -7.21 1.05 0.35
N PHE A 17 -6.97 1.39 -0.91
CA PHE A 17 -7.84 1.09 -2.04
C PHE A 17 -7.13 0.08 -2.95
N PRO A 18 -7.50 -1.21 -2.88
CA PRO A 18 -6.97 -2.24 -3.76
C PRO A 18 -7.42 -2.00 -5.21
N GLU A 19 -6.47 -2.06 -6.13
CA GLU A 19 -6.71 -1.92 -7.57
C GLU A 19 -6.41 -3.24 -8.29
N GLU A 20 -6.24 -3.16 -9.61
CA GLU A 20 -5.83 -4.28 -10.43
C GLU A 20 -4.31 -4.55 -10.31
N GLU A 21 -3.88 -5.75 -10.71
CA GLU A 21 -2.45 -6.11 -10.81
C GLU A 21 -1.61 -5.94 -9.53
N GLY A 22 -2.25 -5.96 -8.35
CA GLY A 22 -1.57 -5.84 -7.07
C GLY A 22 -1.09 -4.42 -6.74
N VAL A 23 -1.67 -3.42 -7.39
CA VAL A 23 -1.51 -2.01 -7.08
C VAL A 23 -2.51 -1.60 -5.99
N TYR A 24 -2.09 -0.69 -5.13
CA TYR A 24 -2.89 -0.15 -4.04
C TYR A 24 -2.71 1.36 -3.98
N THR A 25 -3.81 2.10 -4.04
CA THR A 25 -3.81 3.53 -3.79
C THR A 25 -3.99 3.78 -2.30
N ILE A 26 -3.11 4.60 -1.74
CA ILE A 26 -3.02 4.87 -0.31
C ILE A 26 -3.41 6.32 -0.06
N TYR A 27 -4.37 6.51 0.84
CA TYR A 27 -4.70 7.80 1.42
C TYR A 27 -4.16 7.84 2.84
N LYS A 28 -3.49 8.92 3.23
CA LYS A 28 -3.00 9.14 4.59
C LYS A 28 -3.80 10.26 5.22
N GLU A 29 -4.48 10.00 6.34
CA GLU A 29 -5.33 10.99 7.01
C GLU A 29 -6.38 11.63 6.06
N GLY A 30 -6.92 10.83 5.14
CA GLY A 30 -7.92 11.27 4.16
C GLY A 30 -7.39 12.05 2.96
N ILE A 31 -6.07 12.20 2.83
CA ILE A 31 -5.42 12.85 1.68
C ILE A 31 -4.72 11.79 0.83
N GLU A 32 -4.90 11.84 -0.49
CA GLU A 32 -4.20 10.94 -1.41
C GLU A 32 -2.70 11.09 -1.21
N TYR A 33 -2.02 9.97 -0.92
CA TYR A 33 -0.65 9.97 -0.50
C TYR A 33 0.27 9.43 -1.60
N LEU A 34 0.05 8.19 -2.02
CA LEU A 34 0.84 7.53 -3.05
C LEU A 34 0.17 6.23 -3.51
N GLN A 35 0.69 5.66 -4.59
CA GLN A 35 0.38 4.29 -5.00
C GLN A 35 1.56 3.38 -4.69
N ILE A 36 1.27 2.15 -4.25
CA ILE A 36 2.26 1.11 -4.04
C ILE A 36 1.92 -0.14 -4.85
N GLN A 37 2.94 -0.87 -5.24
CA GLN A 37 2.82 -2.17 -5.86
C GLN A 37 3.62 -3.19 -5.04
N ARG A 38 3.03 -4.39 -4.92
CA ARG A 38 3.72 -5.53 -4.33
C ARG A 38 4.78 -6.04 -5.32
N ASP A 39 6.04 -6.00 -4.92
CA ASP A 39 7.16 -6.54 -5.70
C ASP A 39 7.48 -7.98 -5.25
N THR A 40 7.77 -8.16 -3.96
CA THR A 40 7.94 -9.48 -3.34
C THR A 40 7.06 -9.62 -2.09
N GLU A 41 7.17 -10.72 -1.35
CA GLU A 41 6.45 -10.86 -0.06
C GLU A 41 6.90 -9.84 0.99
N SER A 42 8.15 -9.38 0.90
CA SER A 42 8.78 -8.53 1.91
C SER A 42 9.01 -7.10 1.45
N GLN A 43 8.94 -6.83 0.13
CA GLN A 43 9.26 -5.54 -0.45
C GLN A 43 8.08 -4.97 -1.24
N TRP A 44 7.81 -3.70 -0.98
CA TRP A 44 6.81 -2.89 -1.65
C TRP A 44 7.48 -1.68 -2.30
N LEU A 45 7.01 -1.34 -3.49
CA LEU A 45 7.56 -0.25 -4.29
C LEU A 45 6.53 0.85 -4.43
N LYS A 46 6.97 2.11 -4.40
CA LYS A 46 6.13 3.23 -4.81
C LYS A 46 5.98 3.22 -6.32
N LEU A 47 4.85 3.67 -6.82
CA LEU A 47 4.71 4.01 -8.23
C LEU A 47 4.90 5.52 -8.40
N ASP A 48 5.60 5.89 -9.47
CA ASP A 48 5.68 7.28 -9.90
C ASP A 48 4.28 7.77 -10.33
N PRO A 49 3.78 8.89 -9.79
CA PRO A 49 2.40 9.32 -10.03
C PRO A 49 2.14 9.79 -11.47
N GLU A 50 3.18 10.17 -12.23
CA GLU A 50 3.03 10.63 -13.61
C GLU A 50 3.13 9.49 -14.62
N SER A 51 4.06 8.56 -14.38
CA SER A 51 4.42 7.49 -15.32
C SER A 51 3.93 6.10 -14.92
N GLY A 52 3.53 5.89 -13.66
CA GLY A 52 3.13 4.59 -13.12
C GLY A 52 4.29 3.60 -12.95
N ILE A 53 5.53 4.07 -13.08
CA ILE A 53 6.72 3.21 -13.05
C ILE A 53 7.14 2.95 -11.58
N PRO A 54 7.49 1.71 -11.21
CA PRO A 54 8.03 1.42 -9.88
C PRO A 54 9.32 2.20 -9.58
N LEU A 55 9.31 2.93 -8.48
CA LEU A 55 10.45 3.64 -7.92
C LEU A 55 11.18 2.72 -6.94
N PHE A 56 12.43 2.38 -7.27
CA PHE A 56 13.26 1.52 -6.44
C PHE A 56 13.89 2.31 -5.30
N GLY A 57 13.75 1.80 -4.08
CA GLY A 57 14.33 2.38 -2.88
C GLY A 57 13.82 1.69 -1.63
N LEU A 58 14.58 1.81 -0.53
CA LEU A 58 14.08 1.42 0.78
C LEU A 58 13.17 2.54 1.29
N ASP A 59 11.92 2.18 1.54
CA ASP A 59 10.96 3.05 2.18
C ASP A 59 10.25 2.27 3.29
N GLU A 60 10.61 2.58 4.54
CA GLU A 60 10.12 1.84 5.71
C GLU A 60 8.61 2.01 5.90
N GLU A 61 8.07 3.17 5.55
CA GLU A 61 6.63 3.46 5.63
C GLU A 61 5.85 2.65 4.61
N VAL A 62 6.30 2.63 3.35
CA VAL A 62 5.71 1.81 2.28
C VAL A 62 5.76 0.32 2.62
N ASN A 63 6.90 -0.17 3.11
CA ASN A 63 7.02 -1.56 3.51
C ASN A 63 6.09 -1.88 4.68
N ALA A 64 5.96 -0.99 5.67
CA ALA A 64 5.04 -1.18 6.79
C ALA A 64 3.57 -1.24 6.33
N ILE A 65 3.16 -0.33 5.44
CA ILE A 65 1.83 -0.34 4.80
C ILE A 65 1.61 -1.67 4.08
N GLY A 66 2.57 -2.10 3.26
CA GLY A 66 2.51 -3.34 2.52
C GLY A 66 2.37 -4.58 3.42
N GLN A 67 3.11 -4.65 4.52
CA GLN A 67 2.99 -5.76 5.49
C GLN A 67 1.60 -5.79 6.16
N ALA A 68 1.04 -4.63 6.48
CA ALA A 68 -0.32 -4.55 7.03
C ALA A 68 -1.38 -5.02 6.03
N ILE A 69 -1.22 -4.71 4.74
CA ILE A 69 -2.08 -5.24 3.67
C ILE A 69 -2.04 -6.77 3.64
N VAL A 70 -0.84 -7.37 3.64
CA VAL A 70 -0.68 -8.84 3.65
C VAL A 70 -1.33 -9.48 4.89
N ALA A 71 -1.16 -8.85 6.06
CA ALA A 71 -1.80 -9.32 7.29
C ALA A 71 -3.34 -9.28 7.17
N ARG A 72 -3.89 -8.21 6.57
CA ARG A 72 -5.33 -8.06 6.33
C ARG A 72 -5.88 -9.10 5.35
N GLU A 73 -5.13 -9.41 4.29
CA GLU A 73 -5.45 -10.47 3.33
C GLU A 73 -5.56 -11.84 4.00
N LYS A 74 -4.57 -12.20 4.82
CA LYS A 74 -4.54 -13.49 5.51
C LYS A 74 -5.71 -13.66 6.48
N ASN A 75 -6.10 -12.57 7.17
CA ASN A 75 -7.20 -12.61 8.14
C ASN A 75 -8.60 -12.61 7.48
N SER A 76 -8.67 -12.40 6.16
CA SER A 76 -9.91 -12.41 5.38
C SER A 76 -10.16 -13.76 4.68
N ARG A 77 -9.33 -14.78 4.96
CA ARG A 77 -9.41 -16.13 4.40
C ARG A 77 -9.93 -17.15 5.41
#